data_AF-A0A8T1YHI6-F1
#
_entry.id   AF-A0A8T1YHI6-F1
#
_cell.length_a   1.000
_cell.length_b   1.000
_cell.length_c   1.000
_cell.angle_alpha   90.00
_cell.angle_beta   90.00
_cell.angle_gamma   90.00
#
_symmetry.space_group_name_H-M   'P 1'
#
loop_
_entity.id
_entity.type
_entity.pdbx_description
1 polymer ?
#
loop_
_entity_poly.entity_id
_entity_poly.type
_entity_poly.pdbx_seq_one_letter_code
_entity_poly.pdbx_strand_id
1 'polypeptide(L)' 'MAKTASSLVLPIIFLVMFALVEQNMGCMAVLGSCGVISDCSMACKSKFGPNAHGYCDRDGGSGTCVCVYPCPANKSH' A
#
# COMPACT_ATOMS: atom_id res chain seq x y z
N MET A 1 -23.55 30.57 26.77
CA MET A 1 -23.03 29.18 26.84
C MET A 1 -22.72 28.76 25.42
N ALA A 2 -21.46 28.83 25.02
CA ALA A 2 -21.05 28.58 23.63
C ALA A 2 -21.15 27.09 23.33
N LYS A 3 -21.71 26.78 22.17
CA LYS A 3 -22.10 25.47 21.68
C LYS A 3 -20.84 24.67 21.31
N THR A 4 -20.13 24.14 22.31
CA THR A 4 -18.86 23.38 22.15
C THR A 4 -19.01 22.08 21.36
N ALA A 5 -20.24 21.60 21.14
CA ALA A 5 -20.51 20.39 20.38
C ALA A 5 -20.08 20.47 18.89
N SER A 6 -20.05 21.65 18.27
CA SER A 6 -19.64 21.80 16.86
C SER A 6 -18.13 21.69 16.65
N SER A 7 -17.31 21.95 17.69
CA SER A 7 -15.85 22.00 17.54
C SER A 7 -15.21 20.62 17.41
N LEU A 8 -15.87 19.56 17.90
CA LEU A 8 -15.33 18.20 17.91
C LEU A 8 -15.64 17.41 16.63
N VAL A 9 -16.62 17.85 15.83
CA VAL A 9 -17.00 17.16 14.59
C VAL A 9 -15.86 17.18 13.57
N LEU A 10 -15.20 18.34 13.41
CA LEU A 10 -14.06 18.52 12.51
C LEU A 10 -12.87 17.59 12.85
N PRO A 11 -12.35 17.55 14.09
CA PRO A 11 -11.25 16.66 14.43
C PRO A 11 -11.65 15.17 14.34
N ILE A 12 -12.89 14.79 14.66
CA ILE A 12 -13.35 13.40 14.52
C ILE A 12 -13.36 12.97 13.05
N ILE A 13 -13.89 13.80 12.14
CA ILE A 13 -13.88 13.51 10.70
C ILE A 13 -12.43 13.37 10.21
N PHE A 14 -11.54 14.25 10.64
CA PHE A 14 -10.13 14.18 10.27
C PHE A 14 -9.47 12.87 10.72
N LEU A 15 -9.72 12.43 11.96
CA LEU A 15 -9.22 11.17 12.49
C LEU A 15 -9.76 9.95 11.72
N VAL A 16 -11.06 9.95 11.39
CA VAL A 16 -11.67 8.88 10.59
C VAL A 16 -11.04 8.83 9.21
N MET A 17 -10.93 9.95 8.50
CA MET A 17 -10.30 9.98 7.18
C MET A 17 -8.84 9.50 7.21
N PHE A 18 -8.08 9.90 8.23
CA PHE A 18 -6.69 9.46 8.40
C PHE A 18 -6.60 7.94 8.65
N ALA A 19 -7.47 7.40 9.51
CA ALA A 19 -7.54 5.96 9.76
C ALA A 19 -7.92 5.16 8.51
N LEU A 20 -8.78 5.70 7.63
CA LEU A 20 -9.10 5.08 6.34
C LEU A 20 -7.93 5.11 5.35
N VAL A 21 -7.06 6.11 5.41
CA VAL A 21 -5.85 6.17 4.55
C VAL A 21 -4.89 5.05 4.90
N GLU A 22 -4.63 4.80 6.18
CA GLU A 22 -3.74 3.70 6.60
C GLU A 22 -4.30 2.32 6.21
N GLN A 23 -5.63 2.15 6.25
CA GLN A 23 -6.30 0.92 5.78
C GLN A 23 -6.19 0.71 4.25
N ASN A 24 -5.90 1.76 3.48
CA ASN A 24 -5.77 1.68 2.02
C ASN A 24 -4.30 1.53 1.56
N MET A 25 -3.35 1.52 2.49
CA MET A 25 -1.96 1.18 2.18
C MET A 25 -1.87 -0.33 2.01
N GLY A 26 -1.87 -0.78 0.74
CA GLY A 26 -1.71 -2.19 0.42
C GLY A 26 -0.41 -2.79 1.00
N CYS A 27 -0.33 -4.11 1.01
CA CYS A 27 0.86 -4.83 1.45
C CYS A 27 1.96 -4.72 0.39
N MET A 28 3.21 -4.65 0.85
CA MET A 28 4.38 -4.54 -0.02
C MET A 28 5.27 -5.78 0.08
N ALA A 29 5.86 -6.21 -1.03
CA ALA A 29 6.83 -7.31 -1.06
C ALA A 29 7.88 -7.10 -2.14
N VAL A 30 9.11 -7.53 -1.87
CA VAL A 30 10.21 -7.53 -2.84
C VAL A 30 10.33 -8.92 -3.47
N LEU A 31 10.34 -8.99 -4.80
CA LEU A 31 10.51 -10.25 -5.54
C LEU A 31 11.96 -10.57 -5.91
N GLY A 32 12.81 -9.56 -6.07
CA GLY A 32 14.19 -9.73 -6.51
C GLY A 32 14.64 -8.60 -7.43
N SER A 33 15.69 -8.82 -8.21
CA SER A 33 16.25 -7.79 -9.08
C SER A 33 15.51 -7.65 -10.42
N CYS A 34 15.30 -6.41 -10.85
CA CYS A 34 14.76 -6.09 -12.17
C CYS A 34 15.70 -6.39 -13.35
N GLY A 35 16.98 -6.67 -13.08
CA GLY A 35 17.88 -7.22 -14.11
C GLY A 35 17.56 -8.66 -14.49
N VAL A 36 16.85 -9.39 -13.62
CA VAL A 36 16.44 -10.79 -13.83
C VAL A 36 14.94 -10.88 -14.14
N ILE A 37 14.13 -10.07 -13.47
CA ILE A 37 12.68 -10.02 -13.66
C ILE A 37 12.37 -8.97 -14.73
N SER A 38 12.20 -9.40 -15.97
CA SER A 38 11.91 -8.52 -17.10
C SER A 38 10.56 -7.80 -16.98
N ASP A 39 9.57 -8.46 -16.37
CA ASP A 39 8.20 -7.94 -16.28
C ASP A 39 7.66 -8.01 -14.84
N CYS A 40 8.12 -7.07 -14.00
CA CYS A 40 7.82 -7.03 -12.57
C CYS A 40 6.32 -6.97 -12.28
N SER A 41 5.54 -6.21 -13.05
CA SER A 41 4.09 -6.12 -12.89
C SER A 41 3.39 -7.46 -13.10
N MET A 42 3.79 -8.20 -14.14
CA MET A 42 3.25 -9.53 -14.41
C MET A 42 3.65 -10.54 -13.33
N ALA A 43 4.90 -10.50 -12.86
CA ALA A 43 5.37 -11.35 -11.77
C ALA A 43 4.60 -11.11 -10.46
N CYS A 44 4.34 -9.85 -10.12
CA CYS A 44 3.53 -9.49 -8.95
C CYS A 44 2.09 -9.99 -9.07
N LYS A 45 1.46 -9.84 -10.25
CA LYS A 45 0.11 -10.37 -10.51
C LYS A 45 0.04 -11.88 -10.43
N SER A 46 1.06 -12.57 -10.94
CA SER A 46 1.16 -14.02 -10.87
C SER A 46 1.28 -14.53 -9.43
N LYS A 47 2.01 -13.81 -8.55
CA LYS A 47 2.23 -14.22 -7.16
C LYS A 47 1.13 -13.81 -6.20
N PHE A 48 0.61 -12.59 -6.32
CA PHE A 48 -0.31 -11.99 -5.34
C PHE A 48 -1.75 -11.82 -5.88
N GLY A 49 -1.99 -12.17 -7.13
CA GLY A 49 -3.30 -12.10 -7.79
C GLY A 49 -3.47 -10.86 -8.69
N PRO A 50 -4.57 -10.80 -9.45
CA PRO A 50 -4.76 -9.82 -10.53
C PRO A 50 -4.79 -8.35 -10.05
N ASN A 51 -5.11 -8.13 -8.78
CA ASN A 51 -5.16 -6.80 -8.15
C ASN A 51 -3.79 -6.30 -7.66
N ALA A 52 -2.75 -7.12 -7.77
CA ALA A 52 -1.39 -6.69 -7.47
C ALA A 52 -0.82 -5.83 -8.60
N HIS A 53 0.03 -4.88 -8.21
CA HIS A 53 0.84 -4.12 -9.15
C HIS A 53 2.31 -4.24 -8.77
N GLY A 54 3.19 -4.09 -9.75
CA GLY A 54 4.63 -4.18 -9.56
C GLY A 54 5.35 -3.07 -10.30
N TYR A 55 6.43 -2.57 -9.70
CA TYR A 55 7.32 -1.60 -10.31
C TYR A 55 8.78 -1.91 -9.97
N CYS A 56 9.68 -1.43 -10.82
CA CYS A 56 11.11 -1.52 -10.57
C CYS A 56 11.58 -0.27 -9.85
N ASP A 57 11.86 -0.43 -8.56
CA ASP A 57 12.54 0.56 -7.75
C ASP A 57 14.03 0.59 -8.16
N ARG A 58 14.50 1.75 -8.62
CA ARG A 58 15.86 1.92 -9.16
C ARG A 58 16.80 2.63 -8.19
N ASP A 59 16.46 2.68 -6.91
CA ASP A 59 17.31 3.29 -5.87
C ASP A 59 18.66 2.57 -5.66
N GLY A 60 18.92 1.44 -6.35
CA GLY A 60 20.26 0.86 -6.48
C GLY A 60 20.44 -0.08 -7.68
N GLY A 61 21.62 -0.04 -8.31
CA GLY A 61 22.11 -1.01 -9.29
C GLY A 61 21.11 -1.35 -10.41
N SER A 62 20.85 -2.65 -10.61
CA SER A 62 19.88 -3.18 -11.58
C SER A 62 18.41 -3.00 -11.19
N GLY A 63 18.14 -2.35 -10.05
CA GLY A 63 16.81 -2.14 -9.50
C GLY A 63 16.21 -3.38 -8.85
N THR A 64 15.21 -3.13 -8.00
CA THR A 64 14.48 -4.12 -7.20
C THR A 64 13.02 -4.12 -7.61
N CYS A 65 12.48 -5.30 -7.92
CA CYS A 65 11.07 -5.47 -8.24
C CYS A 65 10.25 -5.44 -6.95
N VAL A 66 9.46 -4.39 -6.78
CA VAL A 66 8.57 -4.16 -5.64
C VAL A 66 7.13 -4.41 -6.09
N CYS A 67 6.42 -5.24 -5.34
CA CYS A 67 5.01 -5.52 -5.49
C CYS A 67 4.20 -4.82 -4.42
N VAL A 68 3.06 -4.28 -4.82
CA VAL A 68 2.04 -3.78 -3.91
C VAL A 68 0.73 -4.50 -4.22
N TYR A 69 0.10 -5.06 -3.20
CA TYR A 69 -1.07 -5.92 -3.36
C TYR A 69 -2.05 -5.77 -2.19
N PRO A 70 -3.33 -6.14 -2.35
CA PRO A 70 -4.27 -6.11 -1.24
C PRO A 70 -3.77 -6.99 -0.10
N CYS A 71 -3.65 -6.43 1.11
CA CYS A 71 -3.31 -7.23 2.26
C CYS A 71 -4.36 -8.32 2.47
N PRO A 72 -3.96 -9.58 2.71
CA PRO A 72 -4.92 -10.58 3.13
C PRO A 72 -5.61 -10.07 4.40
N ALA A 73 -6.93 -10.20 4.48
CA ALA A 73 -7.77 -9.75 5.61
C ALA A 73 -7.40 -10.36 6.98
N ASN A 74 -6.33 -11.16 7.04
CA ASN A 74 -5.91 -11.98 8.17
C ASN A 74 -4.40 -11.86 8.45
N LYS A 75 -3.87 -10.64 8.42
CA LYS A 75 -2.53 -10.36 8.97
C LYS A 75 -2.65 -9.13 9.87
N SER A 76 -3.18 -9.34 11.08
CA SER A 76 -2.76 -8.56 12.24
C SER A 76 -1.28 -8.80 12.44
N HIS A 77 -0.44 -7.81 12.16
CA HIS A 77 0.87 -7.70 12.78
C HIS A 77 1.29 -6.24 12.83
#